data_AF-A0A967SY43-F1
#
_entry.id   AF-A0A967SY43-F1
#
_cell.length_a   1.000
_cell.length_b   1.000
_cell.length_c   1.000
_cell.angle_alpha   90.00
_cell.angle_beta   90.00
_cell.angle_gamma   90.00
#
_symmetry.space_group_name_H-M   'P 1'
#
loop_
_entity.id
_entity.type
_entity.pdbx_description
1 polymer ?
#
loop_
_entity_poly.entity_id
_entity_poly.type
_entity_poly.pdbx_seq_one_letter_code
_entity_poly.pdbx_strand_id
1 'polypeptide(L)'
;METGIDAENSENPNLNQNGIFLHWHPVNDDDLEAYDIYRKALDSTGTFNPIGVIRDDTTFLDMQVSTDTIYYYYVIARDEEN
;
A
#
# COMPACT_ATOMS: atom_id res chain seq x y z
N MET A 1 13.61 -19.73 15.02
CA MET A 1 14.71 -19.15 14.22
C MET A 1 14.10 -17.92 13.58
N GLU A 2 14.47 -16.74 14.04
CA GLU A 2 14.02 -15.46 13.48
C GLU A 2 14.64 -15.31 12.09
N THR A 3 13.81 -15.12 11.05
CA THR A 3 14.27 -14.71 9.73
C THR A 3 14.00 -13.21 9.62
N GLY A 4 15.05 -12.41 9.84
CA GLY A 4 15.03 -10.98 9.63
C GLY A 4 14.73 -10.65 8.17
N ILE A 5 13.97 -9.57 7.96
CA ILE A 5 13.69 -9.00 6.65
C ILE A 5 14.88 -8.11 6.30
N ASP A 6 15.74 -8.58 5.41
CA ASP A 6 16.85 -7.81 4.89
C ASP A 6 16.32 -6.88 3.78
N ALA A 7 16.04 -5.63 4.13
CA ALA A 7 15.73 -4.60 3.14
C ALA A 7 17.03 -4.16 2.46
N GLU A 8 17.33 -4.70 1.28
CA GLU A 8 18.46 -4.23 0.47
C GLU A 8 18.13 -2.86 -0.15
N ASN A 9 18.94 -1.86 0.23
CA ASN A 9 18.82 -0.48 -0.22
C ASN A 9 19.49 -0.32 -1.59
N SER A 10 18.72 -0.23 -2.68
CA SER A 10 19.22 0.13 -4.01
C SER A 10 19.04 1.64 -4.23
N GLU A 11 20.14 2.39 -4.19
CA GLU A 11 20.17 3.84 -4.34
C GLU A 11 19.82 4.27 -5.78
N ASN A 12 18.60 4.76 -6.00
CA ASN A 12 18.21 5.46 -7.23
C ASN A 12 18.47 6.97 -7.06
N PRO A 13 19.39 7.60 -7.82
CA PRO A 13 19.87 8.96 -7.58
C PRO A 13 18.90 10.08 -8.03
N ASN A 14 17.63 9.76 -8.30
CA ASN A 14 16.57 10.74 -8.52
C ASN A 14 15.38 10.40 -7.64
N LEU A 15 15.22 11.13 -6.54
CA LEU A 15 13.99 11.73 -6.00
C LEU A 15 14.07 11.80 -4.47
N ASN A 16 14.07 13.02 -3.94
CA ASN A 16 13.75 13.32 -2.54
C ASN A 16 12.26 13.04 -2.28
N GLN A 17 11.79 11.83 -2.58
CA GLN A 17 10.41 11.42 -2.42
C GLN A 17 10.32 10.50 -1.21
N ASN A 18 9.96 11.09 -0.08
CA ASN A 18 9.46 10.31 1.04
C ASN A 18 8.17 9.65 0.57
N GLY A 19 8.19 8.33 0.42
CA GLY A 19 7.03 7.53 0.06
C GLY A 19 6.93 6.30 0.96
N ILE A 20 5.73 5.77 1.13
CA ILE A 20 5.50 4.54 1.88
C ILE A 20 5.23 3.42 0.89
N PHE A 21 6.08 2.40 0.91
CA PHE A 21 5.92 1.22 0.08
C PHE A 21 5.08 0.18 0.81
N LEU A 22 3.97 -0.21 0.22
CA LEU A 22 3.08 -1.26 0.69
C LEU A 22 3.34 -2.53 -0.10
N HIS A 23 3.38 -3.65 0.61
CA HIS A 23 3.35 -4.98 0.02
C HIS A 23 2.37 -5.83 0.81
N TRP A 24 1.58 -6.65 0.12
CA TRP A 24 0.66 -7.60 0.75
C TRP A 24 0.76 -8.97 0.09
N HIS A 25 0.19 -9.98 0.73
CA HIS A 25 0.10 -11.30 0.13
C HIS A 25 -1.05 -11.32 -0.88
N PRO A 26 -0.85 -11.93 -2.06
CA PRO A 26 -1.94 -12.10 -3.02
C PRO A 26 -3.05 -12.96 -2.41
N VAL A 27 -4.28 -12.58 -2.68
CA VAL A 27 -5.46 -13.42 -2.48
C VAL A 27 -5.55 -14.34 -3.71
N ASN A 28 -5.67 -15.65 -3.45
CA ASN A 28 -5.90 -16.63 -4.50
C ASN A 28 -7.41 -16.78 -4.65
N ASP A 29 -7.99 -15.96 -5.53
CA ASP A 29 -9.40 -16.07 -5.94
C ASP A 29 -9.45 -15.97 -7.47
N ASP A 30 -10.22 -16.85 -8.10
CA ASP A 30 -10.38 -16.87 -9.57
C ASP A 30 -11.18 -15.66 -10.06
N ASP A 31 -12.03 -15.08 -9.20
CA ASP A 31 -12.88 -13.93 -9.51
C ASP A 31 -12.30 -12.60 -8.99
N LEU A 32 -11.04 -12.58 -8.55
CA LEU A 32 -10.36 -11.37 -8.08
C LEU A 32 -10.23 -10.33 -9.20
N GLU A 33 -10.88 -9.17 -9.04
CA GLU A 33 -10.82 -8.07 -10.00
C GLU A 33 -9.67 -7.10 -9.68
N ALA A 34 -9.52 -6.71 -8.41
CA ALA A 34 -8.54 -5.73 -7.97
C ALA A 34 -8.35 -5.68 -6.45
N TYR A 35 -7.34 -4.93 -6.02
CA TYR A 35 -7.12 -4.48 -4.66
C TYR A 35 -7.42 -2.99 -4.54
N ASP A 36 -8.36 -2.63 -3.68
CA ASP A 36 -8.58 -1.26 -3.26
C ASP A 36 -7.69 -0.90 -2.09
N ILE A 37 -6.98 0.23 -2.24
CA ILE A 37 -6.04 0.70 -1.25
C ILE A 37 -6.60 1.96 -0.64
N TYR A 38 -6.73 1.95 0.67
CA TYR A 38 -7.18 3.08 1.45
C TYR A 38 -6.14 3.52 2.47
N ARG A 39 -6.20 4.81 2.80
CA ARG A 39 -5.32 5.44 3.78
C ARG A 39 -6.07 6.35 4.73
N LYS A 40 -5.60 6.38 5.97
CA LYS A 40 -6.00 7.35 6.98
C LYS A 40 -4.79 7.85 7.77
N ALA A 41 -4.63 9.16 7.93
CA ALA A 41 -3.64 9.72 8.85
C ALA A 41 -4.11 9.54 10.31
N LEU A 42 -3.19 9.30 11.24
CA LEU A 42 -3.51 9.08 12.66
C LEU A 42 -4.23 10.27 13.30
N ASP A 43 -3.82 11.48 12.93
CA ASP A 43 -4.38 12.75 13.39
C ASP A 43 -5.72 13.10 12.72
N SER A 44 -6.11 12.36 11.67
CA SER A 44 -7.42 12.52 11.05
C SER A 44 -8.50 11.87 11.92
N THR A 45 -9.49 12.67 12.31
CA THR A 45 -10.72 12.21 12.98
C THR A 45 -11.67 11.45 12.03
N GLY A 46 -11.30 11.33 10.75
CA GLY A 46 -12.17 10.83 9.68
C GLY A 46 -12.02 9.34 9.34
N THR A 47 -12.58 9.00 8.17
CA THR A 47 -12.59 7.65 7.59
C THR A 47 -11.35 7.39 6.73
N PHE A 48 -11.14 6.13 6.38
CA PHE A 48 -10.20 5.74 5.33
C PHE A 48 -10.63 6.31 3.98
N ASN A 49 -9.70 6.88 3.23
CA ASN A 49 -9.93 7.43 1.90
C ASN A 49 -9.25 6.55 0.85
N PRO A 50 -9.89 6.31 -0.31
CA PRO A 50 -9.26 5.56 -1.39
C PRO A 50 -8.07 6.34 -1.94
N ILE A 51 -6.95 5.65 -2.15
CA ILE A 51 -5.71 6.24 -2.68
C ILE A 51 -5.18 5.50 -3.91
N GLY A 52 -5.70 4.32 -4.21
CA GLY A 52 -5.29 3.55 -5.38
C GLY A 52 -6.10 2.27 -5.58
N VAL A 53 -6.00 1.74 -6.80
CA VAL A 53 -6.55 0.44 -7.20
C VAL A 53 -5.45 -0.30 -7.96
N ILE A 54 -5.19 -1.55 -7.60
CA ILE A 54 -4.16 -2.40 -8.21
C ILE A 54 -4.78 -3.71 -8.68
N ARG A 55 -4.58 -4.12 -9.93
CA ARG A 55 -5.25 -5.30 -10.51
C ARG A 55 -4.37 -6.55 -10.50
N ASP A 56 -3.13 -6.42 -10.99
CA ASP A 56 -2.25 -7.57 -11.27
C ASP A 56 -0.97 -7.58 -10.42
N ASP A 57 -0.94 -6.81 -9.33
CA ASP A 57 0.23 -6.67 -8.47
C ASP A 57 -0.18 -6.71 -6.98
N THR A 58 0.80 -6.89 -6.10
CA THR A 58 0.62 -6.87 -4.65
C THR A 58 1.49 -5.82 -3.98
N THR A 59 1.87 -4.79 -4.73
CA THR A 59 2.68 -3.68 -4.29
C THR A 59 2.06 -2.33 -4.64
N PHE A 60 2.34 -1.32 -3.82
CA PHE A 60 1.90 0.05 -4.06
C PHE A 60 2.84 1.05 -3.39
N LEU A 61 3.25 2.10 -4.12
CA LEU A 61 4.03 3.20 -3.58
C LEU A 61 3.15 4.43 -3.34
N ASP A 62 2.89 4.74 -2.06
CA ASP A 62 2.23 5.99 -1.67
C ASP A 62 3.25 7.14 -1.62
N MET A 63 3.30 7.95 -2.68
CA MET A 63 4.14 9.14 -2.75
C MET A 63 3.48 10.40 -2.15
N GLN A 64 2.19 10.34 -1.77
CA GLN A 64 1.43 11.50 -1.30
C GLN A 64 1.45 11.59 0.23
N VAL A 65 2.61 11.34 0.84
CA VAL A 65 2.79 11.31 2.30
C VAL A 65 3.54 12.55 2.79
N SER A 66 3.25 12.96 4.01
CA SER A 66 3.96 14.03 4.70
C SER A 66 4.90 13.47 5.76
N THR A 67 6.03 14.14 5.97
CA THR A 67 6.97 13.82 7.06
C THR A 67 6.28 13.95 8.42
N ASP A 68 6.74 13.19 9.41
CA ASP A 68 6.23 13.19 10.79
C ASP A 68 4.72 12.88 10.93
N THR A 69 4.10 12.31 9.89
CA THR A 69 2.70 11.87 9.91
C THR A 69 2.63 10.35 9.92
N ILE A 70 1.89 9.80 10.88
CA ILE A 70 1.61 8.35 10.94
C ILE A 70 0.40 8.06 10.09
N TYR A 71 0.51 7.09 9.19
CA TYR A 71 -0.58 6.62 8.34
C TYR A 71 -0.96 5.19 8.66
N TYR A 72 -2.26 4.90 8.59
CA TYR A 72 -2.82 3.57 8.56
C TYR A 72 -3.29 3.26 7.15
N TYR A 73 -3.02 2.03 6.72
CA TYR A 73 -3.40 1.53 5.41
C TYR A 73 -4.35 0.36 5.55
N TYR A 74 -5.28 0.26 4.61
CA TYR A 74 -6.20 -0.85 4.50
C TYR A 74 -6.29 -1.25 3.04
N VAL A 75 -6.10 -2.55 2.75
CA VAL A 75 -6.17 -3.10 1.40
C VAL A 75 -7.30 -4.13 1.37
N ILE A 76 -8.20 -4.00 0.41
CA ILE A 76 -9.36 -4.87 0.26
C ILE A 76 -9.29 -5.53 -1.12
N ALA A 77 -9.41 -6.85 -1.17
CA ALA A 77 -9.65 -7.55 -2.42
C ALA A 77 -11.10 -7.32 -2.85
N ARG A 78 -11.30 -6.91 -4.10
CA ARG A 78 -12.59 -6.75 -4.74
C ARG A 78 -12.72 -7.81 -5.83
N ASP A 79 -13.81 -8.57 -5.76
CA ASP A 79 -14.19 -9.53 -6.78
C ASP A 79 -14.96 -8.84 -7.92
N GLU A 80 -14.96 -9.45 -9.11
CA GLU A 80 -15.73 -8.94 -10.24
C GLU A 80 -17.23 -9.10 -9.95
N GLU A 81 -17.95 -7.99 -9.76
CA GLU A 81 -19.43 -8.05 -9.65
C GLU A 81 -20.02 -8.37 -11.04
N ASN A 82 -20.70 -9.51 -11.13
CA ASN A 82 -21.35 -10.05 -12.33
C ASN A 82 -22.65 -9.31 -12.69
#